data_AF-A0A2U1BEI9-F1
#
_entry.id   AF-A0A2U1BEI9-F1
#
_cell.length_a   1.000
_cell.length_b   1.000
_cell.length_c   1.000
_cell.angle_alpha   90.00
_cell.angle_beta   90.00
_cell.angle_gamma   90.00
#
_symmetry.space_group_name_H-M   'P 1'
#
loop_
_entity.id
_entity.type
_entity.pdbx_description
1 polymer ?
#
loop_
_entity_poly.entity_id
_entity_poly.type
_entity_poly.pdbx_seq_one_letter_code
_entity_poly.pdbx_strand_id
1 'polypeptide(L)' 'MIMKIYIDKPADLETVAVILVRNGYRVNQGREKSGTKIIRFLEVDRRGSEGV' A
#
# COMPACT_ATOMS: atom_id res chain seq x y z
N MET A 1 -12.71 1.48 4.02
CA MET A 1 -11.85 1.47 5.23
C MET A 1 -10.43 1.45 4.71
N ILE A 2 -9.60 2.39 5.16
CA ILE A 2 -8.23 2.54 4.69
C ILE A 2 -7.30 1.84 5.67
N MET A 3 -6.48 0.92 5.17
CA MET A 3 -5.50 0.14 5.94
C MET A 3 -4.09 0.48 5.46
N LYS A 4 -3.13 0.65 6.40
CA LYS A 4 -1.72 0.85 6.07
C LYS A 4 -0.95 -0.47 6.17
N ILE A 5 -0.24 -0.85 5.11
CA ILE A 5 0.67 -1.99 5.08
C ILE A 5 2.10 -1.46 5.03
N TYR A 6 2.85 -1.63 6.11
CA TYR A 6 4.25 -1.23 6.19
C TYR A 6 5.13 -2.25 5.48
N ILE A 7 6.02 -1.76 4.62
CA ILE A 7 6.90 -2.59 3.80
C ILE A 7 8.34 -2.35 4.25
N ASP A 8 8.96 -3.40 4.79
CA ASP A 8 10.34 -3.37 5.27
C ASP A 8 11.35 -3.29 4.10
N LYS A 9 11.15 -4.14 3.08
CA LYS A 9 12.01 -4.19 1.90
C LYS A 9 11.41 -3.37 0.76
N PRO A 10 12.07 -2.30 0.29
CA PRO A 10 11.50 -1.44 -0.75
C PRO A 10 11.24 -2.16 -2.08
N ALA A 11 11.97 -3.23 -2.37
CA ALA A 11 11.77 -4.03 -3.58
C ALA A 11 10.40 -4.74 -3.61
N ASP A 12 9.85 -5.09 -2.44
CA ASP A 12 8.58 -5.81 -2.35
C ASP A 12 7.36 -4.86 -2.52
N LEU A 13 7.58 -3.54 -2.43
CA LEU A 13 6.51 -2.53 -2.45
C LEU A 13 5.68 -2.59 -3.73
N GLU A 14 6.35 -2.68 -4.89
CA GLU A 14 5.68 -2.74 -6.18
C GLU A 14 4.92 -4.06 -6.36
N THR A 15 5.55 -5.18 -6.01
CA THR A 15 4.93 -6.51 -6.09
C THR A 15 3.66 -6.59 -5.26
N VAL A 16 3.70 -6.12 -4.01
CA VAL A 16 2.52 -6.11 -3.12
C VAL A 16 1.44 -5.18 -3.66
N ALA A 17 1.80 -3.99 -4.16
CA ALA A 17 0.84 -3.07 -4.75
C ALA A 17 0.13 -3.68 -5.97
N VAL A 18 0.87 -4.36 -6.86
CA VAL A 18 0.29 -5.04 -8.03
C VAL A 18 -0.67 -6.14 -7.61
N ILE A 19 -0.32 -6.97 -6.63
CA ILE A 19 -1.20 -8.04 -6.12
C ILE A 19 -2.50 -7.43 -5.59
N LEU A 20 -2.42 -6.38 -4.78
CA LEU A 20 -3.60 -5.72 -4.21
C LEU A 20 -4.50 -5.10 -5.29
N VAL A 21 -3.93 -4.39 -6.26
CA VAL A 21 -4.70 -3.83 -7.38
C VAL A 21 -5.38 -4.93 -8.20
N ARG A 22 -4.70 -6.06 -8.45
CA ARG A 22 -5.29 -7.22 -9.14
C ARG A 22 -6.46 -7.85 -8.37
N ASN A 23 -6.49 -7.71 -7.06
CA ASN A 23 -7.59 -8.18 -6.20
C ASN A 23 -8.70 -7.10 -6.02
N GLY A 24 -8.65 -6.01 -6.78
CA GLY A 24 -9.68 -4.95 -6.75
C GLY A 24 -9.51 -3.92 -5.64
N TYR A 25 -8.41 -3.97 -4.91
CA TYR A 25 -8.10 -2.94 -3.92
C TYR A 25 -7.56 -1.67 -4.60
N ARG A 26 -7.94 -0.51 -4.07
CA ARG A 26 -7.27 0.75 -4.40
C ARG A 26 -6.04 0.90 -3.53
N VAL A 27 -4.90 1.17 -4.14
CA VAL A 27 -3.61 1.24 -3.43
C VAL A 27 -2.94 2.58 -3.72
N ASN A 28 -2.50 3.27 -2.67
CA ASN A 28 -1.63 4.43 -2.77
C ASN A 28 -0.29 4.16 -2.06
N GLN A 29 0.81 4.63 -2.64
CA GLN A 29 2.13 4.49 -2.04
C GLN A 29 2.42 5.69 -1.13
N GLY A 30 2.74 5.41 0.13
CA GLY A 30 3.09 6.40 1.13
C GLY A 30 4.52 6.24 1.61
N ARG A 31 5.08 7.33 2.12
CA ARG A 31 6.35 7.32 2.85
C ARG A 31 6.26 8.25 4.05
N GLU A 32 6.74 7.76 5.19
CA GLU A 32 6.80 8.49 6.45
C GLU A 32 8.28 8.61 6.86
N LYS A 33 8.68 9.80 7.31
CA LYS A 33 10.00 10.01 7.90
C LYS A 33 9.89 9.80 9.40
N SER A 34 10.57 8.79 9.92
CA SER A 34 10.67 8.53 11.36
C SER A 34 12.12 8.71 11.79
N GLY A 35 12.43 9.88 12.35
CA GLY A 35 13.80 10.29 12.65
C GLY A 35 14.68 10.34 11.39
N THR A 36 15.69 9.47 11.34
CA THR A 36 16.60 9.31 10.19
C THR A 36 16.14 8.26 9.18
N LYS A 37 15.10 7.47 9.51
CA LYS A 37 14.62 6.38 8.66
C LYS A 37 13.45 6.84 7.79
N ILE A 38 13.41 6.35 6.55
CA ILE A 38 12.26 6.48 5.66
C ILE A 38 11.52 5.16 5.69
N ILE A 39 10.31 5.18 6.22
CA ILE A 39 9.40 4.04 6.25
C ILE A 39 8.49 4.16 5.03
N ARG A 40 8.39 3.09 4.23
CA ARG A 40 7.47 3.03 3.10
C ARG A 40 6.26 2.18 3.48
N PHE A 41 5.10 2.57 3.00
CA PHE A 41 3.87 1.83 3.24
C PHE A 41 2.92 1.94 2.06
N LEU A 42 1.94 1.04 2.01
CA LEU A 42 0.82 1.07 1.08
C LEU A 42 -0.46 1.40 1.84
N GLU A 43 -1.19 2.41 1.38
CA GLU A 43 -2.55 2.67 1.83
C GLU A 43 -3.52 1.89 0.94
N VAL A 44 -4.28 1.00 1.54
CA VAL A 44 -5.19 0.08 0.85
C VAL A 44 -6.62 0.44 1.20
N ASP A 45 -7.42 0.77 0.20
CA ASP A 45 -8.85 0.98 0.35
C ASP A 45 -9.65 -0.14 -0.33
N ARG A 46 -10.51 -0.78 0.47
CA ARG A 46 -11.36 -1.91 0.06
C ARG A 46 -12.58 -1.51 -0.78
N ARG A 47 -12.97 -0.22 -0.82
CA ARG A 47 -14.19 0.22 -1.54
C ARG A 47 -14.02 0.23 -3.05
N GLY A 48 -12.83 -0.09 -3.56
CA GLY A 48 -12.57 -0.26 -5.00
C GLY A 48 -13.34 -1.40 -5.65
N SER A 49 -13.74 -2.43 -4.90
CA SER A 49 -14.48 -3.59 -5.41
C SER A 49 -16.00 -3.52 -5.24
N GLU A 50 -16.54 -2.57 -4.47
CA GLU A 50 -17.99 -2.47 -4.20
C GLU A 50 -18.76 -1.65 -5.25
N GLY A 51 -18.17 -1.43 -6.43
CA GLY A 51 -18.70 -0.49 -7.43
C GLY A 51 -18.59 -0.94 -8.88
N VAL A 52 -18.62 -2.25 -9.16
CA VAL A 52 -18.81 -2.81 -10.51
C VAL A 52 -19.91 -3.85 -10.54
#